data_AF-A0A956R228-F1
#
_entry.id   AF-A0A956R228-F1
#
_cell.length_a   1.000
_cell.length_b   1.000
_cell.length_c   1.000
_cell.angle_alpha   90.00
_cell.angle_beta   90.00
_cell.angle_gamma   90.00
#
_symmetry.space_group_name_H-M   'P 1'
#
loop_
_entity.id
_entity.type
_entity.pdbx_description
1 polymer ?
#
loop_
_entity_poly.entity_id
_entity_poly.type
_entity_poly.pdbx_seq_one_letter_code
_entity_poly.pdbx_strand_id
1 'polypeptide(L)'
;TQEFYSVGLVLVPLTANMLWKPAVHRGLMQLVVEVGVTYLVVAFILLPYTNLSLSSVELTYENTAINFVAHAKAHIILLSAALLAAQFNLTYGWDFNGIMVPALLALLWLTPLKLVATLIEAVAVLYMVRGFLKLPVIQHMDFEGPRKIVLVFTMAFVWKMLLGFSLAPIFPELKISDTYGFGYLLSSLLAVKMLGKKSVRAVMLPTLVASSGGFVIGSVIGFVLELLSPGVPEARAMAAVDSHRLSRTPVGTMTLARMRAGSWGEEPALPTQAELQHLHQFWADAAAWIEQPPERPTVADLDGNPFASALALRVWSLGMVPVGRVPQLGSFDQRSEREWFAVIEQGEGGLRGWPTAILAPGAEGPVLVVPAPYSEAPTAEAAAVVCRAIDCRAVLVAGREQALPGTSVAPRPIEKAMEVFSEVPMIVLRVDEGAAVADVETLRSCVDGFDDLSTGTCATPEAARATIHPLRGAFSIGAPWPSYQLDWEPLETVVRLPPGDALFAIMRVSAAALEARVVVGIDEFAVADAAVVEEVAPRLGVDELVTELARMHENREPPGMGGAGYLAPSPAELRVLEELVVEPLLAWAESPRHAEAPPPEIGVWASLLDYELVELGRCGVDDAKVDD
;
A
#
# COMPACT_ATOMS: atom_id res chain seq x y z
N THR A 1 -5.72 9.63 -6.02
CA THR A 1 -6.88 10.07 -6.83
C THR A 1 -7.17 9.22 -8.07
N GLN A 2 -6.71 7.96 -8.15
CA GLN A 2 -6.96 7.07 -9.32
C GLN A 2 -8.17 6.11 -9.15
N GLU A 3 -8.96 6.25 -8.09
CA GLU A 3 -9.86 5.19 -7.58
C GLU A 3 -11.21 5.01 -8.31
N PHE A 4 -11.66 5.93 -9.17
CA PHE A 4 -13.05 5.91 -9.69
C PHE A 4 -13.26 5.39 -11.12
N TYR A 5 -12.20 5.01 -11.84
CA TYR A 5 -12.30 4.83 -13.31
C TYR A 5 -12.94 3.50 -13.78
N SER A 6 -12.89 2.42 -13.00
CA SER A 6 -13.38 1.11 -13.47
C SER A 6 -14.91 0.95 -13.39
N VAL A 7 -15.54 1.47 -12.32
CA VAL A 7 -17.02 1.54 -12.25
C VAL A 7 -17.54 2.50 -13.32
N GLY A 8 -16.84 3.61 -13.56
CA GLY A 8 -17.15 4.55 -14.62
C GLY A 8 -17.24 3.91 -16.02
N LEU A 9 -16.40 2.92 -16.32
CA LEU A 9 -16.36 2.30 -17.66
C LEU A 9 -17.63 1.51 -18.00
N VAL A 10 -18.33 0.96 -17.00
CA VAL A 10 -19.62 0.27 -17.19
C VAL A 10 -20.80 1.22 -16.95
N LEU A 11 -20.70 2.05 -15.91
CA LEU A 11 -21.78 2.89 -15.44
C LEU A 11 -21.99 4.10 -16.37
N VAL A 12 -20.93 4.74 -16.87
CA VAL A 12 -21.05 5.90 -17.78
C VAL A 12 -21.75 5.54 -19.09
N PRO A 13 -21.42 4.45 -19.80
CA PRO A 13 -22.14 4.08 -21.03
C PRO A 13 -23.59 3.67 -20.78
N LEU A 14 -23.88 3.02 -19.65
CA LEU A 14 -25.25 2.66 -19.27
C LEU A 14 -26.09 3.90 -18.95
N THR A 15 -25.56 4.82 -18.15
CA THR A 15 -26.18 6.11 -17.83
C THR A 15 -26.37 6.96 -19.08
N ALA A 16 -25.36 7.02 -19.95
CA ALA A 16 -25.47 7.71 -21.24
C ALA A 16 -26.59 7.13 -22.11
N ASN A 17 -26.70 5.79 -22.20
CA ASN A 17 -27.77 5.13 -22.94
C ASN A 17 -29.17 5.37 -22.31
N MET A 18 -29.27 5.42 -20.98
CA MET A 18 -30.52 5.79 -20.28
C MET A 18 -30.93 7.25 -20.52
N LEU A 19 -29.96 8.16 -20.67
CA LEU A 19 -30.23 9.56 -20.99
C LEU A 19 -30.63 9.76 -22.47
N TRP A 20 -30.02 8.99 -23.37
CA TRP A 20 -30.15 9.18 -24.82
C TRP A 20 -31.46 8.62 -25.41
N LYS A 21 -31.95 7.46 -24.93
CA LYS A 21 -33.15 6.81 -25.50
C LYS A 21 -34.50 7.55 -25.24
N PRO A 22 -34.80 8.04 -24.02
CA PRO A 22 -36.12 8.59 -23.69
C PRO A 22 -36.24 10.13 -23.83
N ALA A 23 -35.13 10.81 -24.11
CA ALA A 23 -34.84 12.26 -23.94
C ALA A 23 -34.23 12.61 -22.56
N VAL A 24 -33.24 13.51 -22.58
CA VAL A 24 -32.35 13.83 -21.44
C VAL A 24 -33.12 14.12 -20.15
N HIS A 25 -34.16 14.96 -20.19
CA HIS A 25 -34.92 15.31 -18.99
C HIS A 25 -35.64 14.11 -18.35
N ARG A 26 -36.15 13.17 -19.15
CA ARG A 26 -36.84 11.96 -18.62
C ARG A 26 -35.84 10.95 -18.11
N GLY A 27 -34.75 10.75 -18.83
CA GLY A 27 -33.65 9.88 -18.38
C GLY A 27 -33.04 10.40 -17.09
N LEU A 28 -32.84 11.72 -16.98
CA LEU A 28 -32.32 12.35 -15.76
C LEU A 28 -33.27 12.18 -14.59
N MET A 29 -34.58 12.36 -14.79
CA MET A 29 -35.56 12.11 -13.73
C MET A 29 -35.55 10.64 -13.27
N GLN A 30 -35.47 9.69 -14.21
CA GLN A 30 -35.34 8.27 -13.87
C GLN A 30 -34.08 7.98 -13.07
N LEU A 31 -32.94 8.53 -13.51
CA LEU A 31 -31.66 8.39 -12.81
C LEU A 31 -31.72 8.99 -11.40
N VAL A 32 -32.27 10.19 -11.24
CA VAL A 32 -32.41 10.86 -9.94
C VAL A 32 -33.30 10.04 -9.00
N VAL A 33 -34.39 9.47 -9.50
CA VAL A 33 -35.26 8.62 -8.67
C VAL A 33 -34.52 7.34 -8.26
N GLU A 34 -33.83 6.68 -9.19
CA GLU A 34 -33.09 5.44 -8.91
C GLU A 34 -31.95 5.68 -7.91
N VAL A 35 -31.13 6.71 -8.14
CA VAL A 35 -30.03 7.10 -7.26
C VAL A 35 -30.56 7.58 -5.91
N GLY A 36 -31.61 8.41 -5.90
CA GLY A 36 -32.21 8.94 -4.68
C GLY A 36 -32.81 7.85 -3.80
N VAL A 37 -33.57 6.92 -4.38
CA VAL A 37 -34.11 5.77 -3.63
C VAL A 37 -33.00 4.89 -3.10
N THR A 38 -31.97 4.59 -3.90
CA THR A 38 -30.82 3.80 -3.47
C THR A 38 -30.09 4.49 -2.31
N TYR A 39 -29.85 5.79 -2.42
CA TYR A 39 -29.25 6.60 -1.36
C TYR A 39 -30.08 6.54 -0.07
N LEU A 40 -31.41 6.74 -0.15
CA LEU A 40 -32.27 6.68 1.03
C LEU A 40 -32.25 5.30 1.69
N VAL A 41 -32.31 4.23 0.91
CA VAL A 41 -32.26 2.86 1.44
C VAL A 41 -30.89 2.58 2.08
N VAL A 42 -29.79 2.96 1.44
CA VAL A 42 -28.45 2.74 1.99
C VAL A 42 -28.25 3.56 3.26
N ALA A 43 -28.50 4.88 3.20
CA ALA A 43 -28.21 5.80 4.28
C ALA A 43 -29.11 5.61 5.50
N PHE A 44 -30.40 5.35 5.31
CA PHE A 44 -31.38 5.32 6.41
C PHE A 44 -31.82 3.90 6.81
N ILE A 45 -31.54 2.87 6.02
CA ILE A 45 -31.93 1.50 6.33
C ILE A 45 -30.71 0.59 6.46
N LEU A 46 -29.85 0.52 5.45
CA LEU A 46 -28.78 -0.47 5.46
C LEU A 46 -27.65 -0.08 6.42
N LEU A 47 -27.12 1.15 6.34
CA LEU A 47 -26.04 1.60 7.23
C LEU A 47 -26.41 1.54 8.73
N PRO A 48 -27.59 2.04 9.18
CA PRO A 48 -27.90 2.02 10.61
C PRO A 48 -28.34 0.66 11.15
N TYR A 49 -28.95 -0.20 10.34
CA TYR A 49 -29.54 -1.47 10.81
C TYR A 49 -28.77 -2.72 10.39
N THR A 50 -27.65 -2.60 9.67
CA THR A 50 -26.83 -3.74 9.24
C THR A 50 -25.34 -3.44 9.37
N ASN A 51 -24.50 -4.48 9.36
CA ASN A 51 -23.03 -4.36 9.40
C ASN A 51 -22.45 -3.95 8.02
N LEU A 52 -23.19 -3.19 7.21
CA LEU A 52 -22.75 -2.78 5.88
C LEU A 52 -21.77 -1.62 6.02
N SER A 53 -20.49 -1.86 5.70
CA SER A 53 -19.45 -0.82 5.67
C SER A 53 -19.16 -0.40 4.23
N LEU A 54 -19.33 0.88 3.92
CA LEU A 54 -18.97 1.44 2.61
C LEU A 54 -17.48 1.26 2.30
N SER A 55 -16.61 1.36 3.31
CA SER A 55 -15.17 1.17 3.17
C SER A 55 -14.81 -0.26 2.72
N SER A 56 -15.56 -1.29 3.18
CA SER A 56 -15.33 -2.67 2.74
C SER A 56 -15.72 -2.92 1.27
N VAL A 57 -16.74 -2.19 0.80
CA VAL A 57 -17.21 -2.23 -0.59
C VAL A 57 -16.19 -1.54 -1.49
N GLU A 58 -15.70 -0.38 -1.06
CA GLU A 58 -14.63 0.38 -1.72
C GLU A 58 -13.36 -0.46 -1.90
N LEU A 59 -12.81 -1.04 -0.82
CA LEU A 59 -11.62 -1.89 -0.85
C LEU A 59 -11.75 -3.13 -1.76
N THR A 60 -12.96 -3.69 -1.87
CA THR A 60 -13.23 -4.85 -2.75
C THR A 60 -13.26 -4.44 -4.23
N TYR A 61 -13.76 -3.25 -4.54
CA TYR A 61 -13.85 -2.73 -5.91
C TYR A 61 -12.56 -2.02 -6.35
N GLU A 62 -11.80 -1.42 -5.44
CA GLU A 62 -10.51 -0.76 -5.66
C GLU A 62 -9.50 -1.72 -6.30
N ASN A 63 -9.34 -2.92 -5.74
CA ASN A 63 -8.45 -3.94 -6.30
C ASN A 63 -8.85 -4.38 -7.71
N THR A 64 -10.15 -4.42 -8.01
CA THR A 64 -10.62 -4.73 -9.38
C THR A 64 -10.37 -3.55 -10.30
N ALA A 65 -10.53 -2.32 -9.79
CA ALA A 65 -10.37 -1.10 -10.56
C ALA A 65 -8.93 -0.80 -10.96
N ILE A 66 -8.00 -0.93 -10.02
CA ILE A 66 -6.55 -0.75 -10.23
C ILE A 66 -6.05 -1.73 -11.31
N ASN A 67 -6.48 -2.99 -11.24
CA ASN A 67 -6.09 -4.02 -12.22
C ASN A 67 -6.66 -3.77 -13.63
N PHE A 68 -7.82 -3.11 -13.75
CA PHE A 68 -8.41 -2.77 -15.05
C PHE A 68 -7.80 -1.52 -15.68
N VAL A 69 -7.53 -0.49 -14.88
CA VAL A 69 -6.98 0.79 -15.35
C VAL A 69 -5.50 0.64 -15.76
N ALA A 70 -4.74 -0.19 -15.04
CA ALA A 70 -3.31 -0.39 -15.29
C ALA A 70 -2.97 -1.08 -16.63
N HIS A 71 -3.90 -1.81 -17.24
CA HIS A 71 -3.63 -2.54 -18.49
C HIS A 71 -4.26 -1.87 -19.72
N ALA A 72 -3.44 -1.12 -20.49
CA ALA A 72 -3.83 -0.57 -21.80
C ALA A 72 -4.37 -1.64 -22.77
N LYS A 73 -3.84 -2.86 -22.70
CA LYS A 73 -4.29 -4.02 -23.48
C LYS A 73 -5.74 -4.43 -23.17
N ALA A 74 -6.19 -4.31 -21.92
CA ALA A 74 -7.56 -4.62 -21.54
C ALA A 74 -8.56 -3.64 -22.18
N HIS A 75 -8.22 -2.35 -22.24
CA HIS A 75 -9.04 -1.33 -22.90
C HIS A 75 -9.17 -1.59 -24.40
N ILE A 76 -8.07 -1.94 -25.06
CA ILE A 76 -8.07 -2.29 -26.49
C ILE A 76 -8.97 -3.50 -26.74
N ILE A 77 -8.90 -4.55 -25.90
CA ILE A 77 -9.77 -5.72 -25.99
C ILE A 77 -11.24 -5.33 -25.82
N LEU A 78 -11.57 -4.55 -24.78
CA LEU A 78 -12.94 -4.12 -24.50
C LEU A 78 -13.52 -3.30 -25.66
N LEU A 79 -12.78 -2.30 -26.16
CA LEU A 79 -13.22 -1.44 -27.27
C LEU A 79 -13.37 -2.24 -28.57
N SER A 80 -12.41 -3.11 -28.88
CA SER A 80 -12.45 -3.97 -30.07
C SER A 80 -13.67 -4.90 -30.05
N ALA A 81 -13.97 -5.47 -28.88
CA ALA A 81 -15.12 -6.34 -28.69
C ALA A 81 -16.46 -5.58 -28.75
N ALA A 82 -16.53 -4.38 -28.18
CA ALA A 82 -17.72 -3.52 -28.28
C ALA A 82 -18.00 -3.10 -29.74
N LEU A 83 -16.95 -2.72 -30.49
CA LEU A 83 -17.05 -2.38 -31.92
C LEU A 83 -17.49 -3.57 -32.76
N LEU A 84 -16.90 -4.75 -32.51
CA LEU A 84 -17.27 -5.97 -33.22
C LEU A 84 -18.72 -6.37 -32.93
N ALA A 85 -19.15 -6.27 -31.67
CA ALA A 85 -20.53 -6.50 -31.27
C ALA A 85 -21.49 -5.50 -31.94
N ALA A 86 -21.13 -4.22 -32.01
CA ALA A 86 -21.93 -3.21 -32.74
C ALA A 86 -22.06 -3.57 -34.23
N GLN A 87 -20.95 -3.96 -34.87
CA GLN A 87 -20.95 -4.36 -36.26
C GLN A 87 -21.80 -5.61 -36.51
N PHE A 88 -21.70 -6.62 -35.65
CA PHE A 88 -22.51 -7.85 -35.77
C PHE A 88 -23.99 -7.61 -35.48
N ASN A 89 -24.31 -6.65 -34.60
CA ASN A 89 -25.68 -6.22 -34.40
C ASN A 89 -26.26 -5.60 -35.69
N LEU A 90 -25.52 -4.72 -36.35
CA LEU A 90 -25.94 -4.09 -37.62
C LEU A 90 -25.98 -5.08 -38.80
N THR A 91 -24.98 -5.96 -38.90
CA THR A 91 -24.79 -6.84 -40.08
C THR A 91 -25.67 -8.09 -40.01
N TYR A 92 -25.73 -8.73 -38.84
CA TYR A 92 -26.39 -10.03 -38.66
C TYR A 92 -27.69 -9.92 -37.85
N GLY A 93 -28.05 -8.73 -37.36
CA GLY A 93 -29.20 -8.55 -36.46
C GLY A 93 -29.00 -9.23 -35.10
N TRP A 94 -27.74 -9.46 -34.69
CA TRP A 94 -27.43 -10.08 -33.41
C TRP A 94 -27.67 -9.10 -32.26
N ASP A 95 -28.77 -9.31 -31.55
CA ASP A 95 -29.14 -8.47 -30.42
C ASP A 95 -28.55 -9.01 -29.09
N PHE A 96 -27.59 -8.27 -28.55
CA PHE A 96 -26.84 -8.60 -27.33
C PHE A 96 -27.41 -7.99 -26.03
N ASN A 97 -28.53 -7.25 -26.09
CA ASN A 97 -29.04 -6.47 -24.95
C ASN A 97 -28.03 -5.44 -24.41
N GLY A 98 -27.21 -4.90 -25.31
CA GLY A 98 -26.11 -3.98 -25.01
C GLY A 98 -24.79 -4.51 -25.55
N ILE A 99 -24.06 -3.66 -26.27
CA ILE A 99 -22.71 -3.98 -26.80
C ILE A 99 -21.69 -4.27 -25.70
N MET A 100 -22.00 -3.88 -24.46
CA MET A 100 -21.18 -4.10 -23.28
C MET A 100 -21.11 -5.58 -22.87
N VAL A 101 -22.16 -6.38 -23.13
CA VAL A 101 -22.17 -7.80 -22.71
C VAL A 101 -21.07 -8.61 -23.42
N PRO A 102 -20.95 -8.59 -24.76
CA PRO A 102 -19.81 -9.22 -25.44
C PRO A 102 -18.46 -8.60 -25.07
N ALA A 103 -18.41 -7.30 -24.79
CA ALA A 103 -17.18 -6.59 -24.47
C ALA A 103 -16.60 -7.01 -23.11
N LEU A 104 -17.44 -7.11 -22.07
CA LEU A 104 -17.06 -7.63 -20.77
C LEU A 104 -16.72 -9.13 -20.84
N LEU A 105 -17.45 -9.89 -21.66
CA LEU A 105 -17.13 -11.29 -21.90
C LEU A 105 -15.79 -11.47 -22.64
N ALA A 106 -15.36 -10.50 -23.45
CA ALA A 106 -14.07 -10.54 -24.14
C ALA A 106 -12.89 -10.48 -23.16
N LEU A 107 -13.02 -9.66 -22.10
CA LEU A 107 -12.03 -9.55 -21.03
C LEU A 107 -11.89 -10.87 -20.25
N LEU A 108 -12.98 -11.60 -20.09
CA LEU A 108 -13.00 -12.87 -19.37
C LEU A 108 -12.19 -13.98 -20.07
N TRP A 109 -11.83 -13.83 -21.33
CA TRP A 109 -10.92 -14.76 -21.99
C TRP A 109 -9.50 -14.75 -21.38
N LEU A 110 -9.13 -13.69 -20.67
CA LEU A 110 -7.90 -13.65 -19.86
C LEU A 110 -7.99 -14.53 -18.62
N THR A 111 -9.20 -14.82 -18.13
CA THR A 111 -9.46 -15.64 -16.94
C THR A 111 -10.45 -16.75 -17.27
N PRO A 112 -10.00 -17.82 -17.96
CA PRO A 112 -10.90 -18.82 -18.56
C PRO A 112 -11.79 -19.54 -17.54
N LEU A 113 -11.30 -19.71 -16.30
CA LEU A 113 -12.11 -20.29 -15.23
C LEU A 113 -13.29 -19.37 -14.85
N LYS A 114 -13.06 -18.06 -14.72
CA LYS A 114 -14.11 -17.07 -14.44
C LYS A 114 -15.09 -16.94 -15.61
N LEU A 115 -14.62 -17.05 -16.86
CA LEU A 115 -15.49 -17.14 -18.04
C LEU A 115 -16.47 -18.30 -17.90
N VAL A 116 -15.96 -19.52 -17.69
CA VAL A 116 -16.79 -20.73 -17.57
C VAL A 116 -17.74 -20.62 -16.39
N ALA A 117 -17.26 -20.17 -15.22
CA ALA A 117 -18.10 -19.95 -14.04
C ALA A 117 -19.25 -18.98 -14.34
N THR A 118 -19.00 -17.87 -15.04
CA THR A 118 -20.02 -16.88 -15.42
C THR A 118 -21.08 -17.48 -16.35
N LEU A 119 -20.68 -18.31 -17.31
CA LEU A 119 -21.63 -18.98 -18.22
C LEU A 119 -22.49 -20.01 -17.49
N ILE A 120 -21.87 -20.83 -16.62
CA ILE A 120 -22.58 -21.81 -15.79
C ILE A 120 -23.58 -21.09 -14.88
N GLU A 121 -23.15 -20.00 -14.25
CA GLU A 121 -23.99 -19.19 -13.38
C GLU A 121 -25.19 -18.60 -14.14
N ALA A 122 -24.98 -18.02 -15.32
CA ALA A 122 -26.06 -17.47 -16.13
C ALA A 122 -27.12 -18.53 -16.48
N VAL A 123 -26.67 -19.75 -16.77
CA VAL A 123 -27.54 -20.89 -17.07
C VAL A 123 -28.28 -21.37 -15.80
N ALA A 124 -27.60 -21.45 -14.65
CA ALA A 124 -28.20 -21.81 -13.38
C ALA A 124 -29.32 -20.83 -12.99
N VAL A 125 -29.03 -19.52 -13.05
CA VAL A 125 -30.01 -18.46 -12.79
C VAL A 125 -31.21 -18.55 -13.73
N LEU A 126 -30.97 -18.78 -15.03
CA LEU A 126 -32.05 -18.96 -16.00
C LEU A 126 -32.98 -20.11 -15.61
N TYR A 127 -32.44 -21.26 -15.22
CA TYR A 127 -33.25 -22.40 -14.80
C TYR A 127 -33.98 -22.14 -13.49
N MET A 128 -33.35 -21.44 -12.54
CA MET A 128 -33.98 -21.06 -11.29
C MET A 128 -35.18 -20.12 -11.51
N VAL A 129 -35.03 -19.10 -12.37
CA VAL A 129 -36.12 -18.20 -12.76
C VAL A 129 -37.23 -18.95 -13.50
N ARG A 130 -36.88 -19.85 -14.43
CA ARG A 130 -37.88 -20.68 -15.12
C ARG A 130 -38.63 -21.61 -14.18
N GLY A 131 -37.96 -22.16 -13.17
CA GLY A 131 -38.58 -22.98 -12.13
C GLY A 131 -39.54 -22.15 -11.28
N PHE A 132 -39.11 -20.97 -10.86
CA PHE A 132 -39.92 -20.04 -10.08
C PHE A 132 -41.19 -19.60 -10.81
N LEU A 133 -41.08 -19.26 -12.10
CA LEU A 133 -42.23 -18.88 -12.93
C LEU A 133 -43.22 -20.04 -13.20
N LYS A 134 -42.84 -21.29 -12.93
CA LYS A 134 -43.73 -22.46 -13.02
C LYS A 134 -44.48 -22.77 -11.73
N LEU A 135 -44.23 -22.03 -10.64
CA LEU A 135 -44.94 -22.26 -9.38
C LEU A 135 -46.44 -21.92 -9.53
N PRO A 136 -47.35 -22.72 -8.95
CA PRO A 136 -48.79 -22.62 -9.21
C PRO A 136 -49.43 -21.30 -8.75
N VAL A 137 -48.80 -20.63 -7.79
CA VAL A 137 -49.21 -19.30 -7.30
C VAL A 137 -48.78 -18.20 -8.28
N ILE A 138 -47.64 -18.38 -8.93
CA ILE A 138 -46.93 -17.35 -9.71
C ILE A 138 -47.30 -17.41 -11.20
N GLN A 139 -47.71 -18.57 -11.69
CA GLN A 139 -48.13 -18.76 -13.10
C GLN A 139 -49.27 -17.84 -13.55
N HIS A 140 -50.07 -17.34 -12.60
CA HIS A 140 -51.21 -16.44 -12.86
C HIS A 140 -50.84 -14.95 -12.73
N MET A 141 -49.58 -14.63 -12.40
CA MET A 141 -49.11 -13.24 -12.24
C MET A 141 -48.45 -12.75 -13.54
N ASP A 142 -48.85 -11.57 -14.01
CA ASP A 142 -48.28 -10.97 -15.23
C ASP A 142 -46.90 -10.34 -14.97
N PHE A 143 -45.85 -11.11 -15.25
CA PHE A 143 -44.45 -10.65 -15.25
C PHE A 143 -44.03 -10.15 -16.64
N GLU A 144 -44.43 -8.93 -16.97
CA GLU A 144 -43.99 -8.25 -18.19
C GLU A 144 -43.00 -7.11 -17.92
N GLY A 145 -42.18 -6.82 -18.93
CA GLY A 145 -41.28 -5.67 -18.93
C GLY A 145 -40.27 -5.65 -17.76
N PRO A 146 -40.13 -4.52 -17.04
CA PRO A 146 -39.13 -4.34 -15.98
C PRO A 146 -39.22 -5.35 -14.84
N ARG A 147 -40.43 -5.81 -14.50
CA ARG A 147 -40.65 -6.77 -13.39
C ARG A 147 -39.89 -8.08 -13.62
N LYS A 148 -39.78 -8.50 -14.88
CA LYS A 148 -39.06 -9.70 -15.26
C LYS A 148 -37.55 -9.54 -15.10
N ILE A 149 -37.03 -8.35 -15.36
CA ILE A 149 -35.60 -8.02 -15.17
C ILE A 149 -35.29 -8.06 -13.68
N VAL A 150 -36.07 -7.34 -12.85
CA VAL A 150 -35.91 -7.34 -11.39
C VAL A 150 -35.93 -8.77 -10.85
N LEU A 151 -36.89 -9.59 -11.26
CA LEU A 151 -36.97 -11.00 -10.85
C LEU A 151 -35.68 -11.77 -11.16
N VAL A 152 -35.12 -11.63 -12.35
CA VAL A 152 -33.88 -12.33 -12.74
C VAL A 152 -32.71 -11.87 -11.86
N PHE A 153 -32.59 -10.56 -11.62
CA PHE A 153 -31.53 -10.01 -10.77
C PHE A 153 -31.68 -10.45 -9.30
N THR A 154 -32.89 -10.41 -8.74
CA THR A 154 -33.16 -10.90 -7.39
C THR A 154 -32.84 -12.39 -7.28
N MET A 155 -33.24 -13.19 -8.26
CA MET A 155 -32.96 -14.62 -8.28
C MET A 155 -31.46 -14.91 -8.41
N ALA A 156 -30.74 -14.12 -9.21
CA ALA A 156 -29.28 -14.21 -9.31
C ALA A 156 -28.58 -13.85 -7.99
N PHE A 157 -29.09 -12.86 -7.27
CA PHE A 157 -28.59 -12.50 -5.94
C PHE A 157 -28.81 -13.64 -4.94
N VAL A 158 -30.03 -14.20 -4.89
CA VAL A 158 -30.35 -15.36 -4.04
C VAL A 158 -29.45 -16.56 -4.38
N TRP A 159 -29.22 -16.84 -5.67
CA TRP A 159 -28.29 -17.90 -6.10
C TRP A 159 -26.89 -17.70 -5.50
N LYS A 160 -26.34 -16.49 -5.62
CA LYS A 160 -25.01 -16.17 -5.10
C LYS A 160 -24.95 -16.29 -3.58
N MET A 161 -25.97 -15.79 -2.88
CA MET A 161 -26.06 -15.94 -1.42
C MET A 161 -26.06 -17.41 -1.00
N LEU A 162 -26.88 -18.24 -1.67
CA LEU A 162 -26.91 -19.68 -1.41
C LEU A 162 -25.58 -20.35 -1.70
N LEU A 163 -24.94 -19.99 -2.82
CA LEU A 163 -23.64 -20.51 -3.22
C LEU A 163 -22.53 -20.11 -2.23
N GLY A 164 -22.52 -18.85 -1.79
CA GLY A 164 -21.60 -18.34 -0.77
C GLY A 164 -21.75 -19.08 0.56
N PHE A 165 -22.99 -19.21 1.07
CA PHE A 165 -23.25 -19.97 2.30
C PHE A 165 -22.96 -21.47 2.18
N SER A 166 -23.13 -22.05 0.98
CA SER A 166 -22.85 -23.47 0.75
C SER A 166 -21.35 -23.76 0.61
N LEU A 167 -20.58 -22.82 0.07
CA LEU A 167 -19.13 -22.96 -0.11
C LEU A 167 -18.32 -22.55 1.12
N ALA A 168 -18.82 -21.61 1.92
CA ALA A 168 -18.15 -21.14 3.14
C ALA A 168 -17.69 -22.28 4.08
N PRO A 169 -18.47 -23.35 4.34
CA PRO A 169 -17.99 -24.46 5.17
C PRO A 169 -17.05 -25.45 4.45
N ILE A 170 -17.03 -25.46 3.11
CA ILE A 170 -16.24 -26.43 2.33
C ILE A 170 -14.85 -25.88 2.00
N PHE A 171 -14.75 -24.57 1.76
CA PHE A 171 -13.51 -23.90 1.37
C PHE A 171 -13.33 -22.58 2.13
N PRO A 172 -12.94 -22.62 3.42
CA PRO A 172 -12.80 -21.42 4.26
C PRO A 172 -11.68 -20.47 3.80
N GLU A 173 -10.70 -20.97 3.06
CA GLU A 173 -9.56 -20.18 2.53
C GLU A 173 -9.85 -19.51 1.17
N LEU A 174 -10.91 -19.90 0.46
CA LEU A 174 -11.26 -19.28 -0.82
C LEU A 174 -12.01 -17.98 -0.56
N LYS A 175 -11.44 -16.86 -1.04
CA LYS A 175 -12.15 -15.58 -1.07
C LYS A 175 -13.46 -15.78 -1.83
N ILE A 176 -14.59 -15.61 -1.13
CA ILE A 176 -15.94 -15.89 -1.67
C ILE A 176 -16.21 -15.06 -2.93
N SER A 177 -15.56 -13.89 -3.08
CA SER A 177 -15.64 -13.08 -4.29
C SER A 177 -15.04 -13.75 -5.53
N ASP A 178 -14.08 -14.66 -5.38
CA ASP A 178 -13.42 -15.35 -6.50
C ASP A 178 -14.20 -16.55 -7.03
N THR A 179 -15.15 -17.06 -6.25
CA THR A 179 -16.04 -18.15 -6.65
C THR A 179 -17.24 -17.67 -7.47
N TYR A 180 -17.52 -16.36 -7.49
CA TYR A 180 -18.56 -15.79 -8.34
C TYR A 180 -18.08 -15.58 -9.78
N GLY A 181 -19.02 -15.69 -10.72
CA GLY A 181 -18.80 -15.22 -12.09
C GLY A 181 -18.44 -13.74 -12.10
N PHE A 182 -17.71 -13.31 -13.13
CA PHE A 182 -17.21 -11.94 -13.24
C PHE A 182 -18.36 -10.95 -13.37
N GLY A 183 -18.50 -10.13 -12.33
CA GLY A 183 -19.55 -9.14 -12.20
C GLY A 183 -20.92 -9.77 -11.95
N TYR A 184 -21.57 -9.35 -10.87
CA TYR A 184 -22.97 -9.68 -10.57
C TYR A 184 -23.93 -9.34 -11.73
N LEU A 185 -23.53 -8.39 -12.58
CA LEU A 185 -24.28 -7.92 -13.73
C LEU A 185 -24.24 -8.88 -14.92
N LEU A 186 -23.09 -9.48 -15.24
CA LEU A 186 -22.91 -10.17 -16.53
C LEU A 186 -23.72 -11.46 -16.61
N SER A 187 -23.68 -12.30 -15.58
CA SER A 187 -24.49 -13.53 -15.52
C SER A 187 -25.99 -13.24 -15.51
N SER A 188 -26.41 -12.19 -14.80
CA SER A 188 -27.80 -11.73 -14.74
C SER A 188 -28.31 -11.20 -16.09
N LEU A 189 -27.54 -10.36 -16.78
CA LEU A 189 -27.90 -9.81 -18.10
C LEU A 189 -28.00 -10.90 -19.18
N LEU A 190 -27.07 -11.86 -19.15
CA LEU A 190 -27.12 -13.04 -20.02
C LEU A 190 -28.38 -13.87 -19.74
N ALA A 191 -28.71 -14.11 -18.46
CA ALA A 191 -29.90 -14.86 -18.07
C ALA A 191 -31.20 -14.15 -18.52
N VAL A 192 -31.31 -12.82 -18.34
CA VAL A 192 -32.44 -12.02 -18.83
C VAL A 192 -32.65 -12.23 -20.33
N LYS A 193 -31.57 -12.22 -21.10
CA LYS A 193 -31.64 -12.37 -22.55
C LYS A 193 -32.03 -13.79 -22.99
N MET A 194 -31.46 -14.81 -22.35
CA MET A 194 -31.84 -16.20 -22.59
C MET A 194 -33.31 -16.48 -22.24
N LEU A 195 -33.82 -15.81 -21.21
CA LEU A 195 -35.23 -15.89 -20.81
C LEU A 195 -36.15 -15.25 -21.87
N GLY A 196 -35.73 -14.13 -22.47
CA GLY A 196 -36.46 -13.45 -23.54
C GLY A 196 -36.52 -14.23 -24.86
N LYS A 197 -35.37 -14.73 -25.36
CA LYS A 197 -35.29 -15.47 -26.64
C LYS A 197 -35.76 -16.92 -26.55
N LYS A 198 -36.11 -17.42 -25.35
CA LYS A 198 -36.46 -18.82 -25.05
C LYS A 198 -35.39 -19.88 -25.42
N SER A 199 -34.25 -19.47 -25.97
CA SER A 199 -33.15 -20.35 -26.39
C SER A 199 -31.82 -19.86 -25.82
N VAL A 200 -31.13 -20.74 -25.10
CA VAL A 200 -29.78 -20.49 -24.54
C VAL A 200 -28.77 -20.34 -25.66
N ARG A 201 -28.76 -21.29 -26.61
CA ARG A 201 -27.79 -21.33 -27.71
C ARG A 201 -27.88 -20.09 -28.61
N ALA A 202 -29.10 -19.59 -28.86
CA ALA A 202 -29.32 -18.41 -29.70
C ALA A 202 -28.77 -17.11 -29.10
N VAL A 203 -28.43 -17.10 -27.81
CA VAL A 203 -27.87 -15.93 -27.11
C VAL A 203 -26.39 -16.16 -26.79
N MET A 204 -26.04 -17.33 -26.25
CA MET A 204 -24.66 -17.66 -25.89
C MET A 204 -23.73 -17.69 -27.10
N LEU A 205 -24.14 -18.34 -28.20
CA LEU A 205 -23.26 -18.53 -29.34
C LEU A 205 -22.87 -17.19 -30.00
N PRO A 206 -23.81 -16.29 -30.35
CA PRO A 206 -23.45 -14.97 -30.88
C PRO A 206 -22.56 -14.17 -29.92
N THR A 207 -22.88 -14.18 -28.62
CA THR A 207 -22.16 -13.40 -27.62
C THR A 207 -20.73 -13.91 -27.45
N LEU A 208 -20.55 -15.23 -27.39
CA LEU A 208 -19.24 -15.86 -27.30
C LEU A 208 -18.41 -15.59 -28.55
N VAL A 209 -18.99 -15.75 -29.74
CA VAL A 209 -18.30 -15.47 -31.02
C VAL A 209 -17.87 -14.00 -31.11
N ALA A 210 -18.75 -13.06 -30.75
CA ALA A 210 -18.40 -11.64 -30.72
C ALA A 210 -17.29 -11.35 -29.69
N SER A 211 -17.38 -11.95 -28.50
CA SER A 211 -16.38 -11.76 -27.44
C SER A 211 -15.00 -12.35 -27.80
N SER A 212 -14.96 -13.56 -28.39
CA SER A 212 -13.73 -14.22 -28.79
C SER A 212 -13.08 -13.49 -29.96
N GLY A 213 -13.88 -13.00 -30.92
CA GLY A 213 -13.39 -12.18 -32.01
C GLY A 213 -12.78 -10.88 -31.50
N GLY A 214 -13.46 -10.19 -30.59
CA GLY A 214 -12.94 -8.97 -29.96
C GLY A 214 -11.67 -9.20 -29.14
N PHE A 215 -11.60 -10.29 -28.40
CA PHE A 215 -10.41 -10.70 -27.66
C PHE A 215 -9.21 -10.95 -28.57
N VAL A 216 -9.39 -11.72 -29.66
CA VAL A 216 -8.32 -12.01 -30.61
C VAL A 216 -7.84 -10.74 -31.30
N ILE A 217 -8.77 -9.94 -31.85
CA ILE A 217 -8.43 -8.68 -32.53
C ILE A 217 -7.72 -7.73 -31.57
N GLY A 218 -8.29 -7.52 -30.38
CA GLY A 218 -7.72 -6.61 -29.39
C GLY A 218 -6.36 -7.08 -28.87
N SER A 219 -6.16 -8.39 -28.71
CA SER A 219 -4.86 -8.95 -28.32
C SER A 219 -3.80 -8.77 -29.41
N VAL A 220 -4.17 -8.96 -30.68
CA VAL A 220 -3.28 -8.73 -31.83
C VAL A 220 -2.90 -7.26 -31.92
N ILE A 221 -3.87 -6.34 -31.83
CA ILE A 221 -3.61 -4.90 -31.84
C ILE A 221 -2.71 -4.52 -30.66
N GLY A 222 -3.03 -4.98 -29.45
CA GLY A 222 -2.24 -4.71 -28.25
C GLY A 222 -0.79 -5.20 -28.40
N PHE A 223 -0.59 -6.42 -28.90
CA PHE A 223 0.74 -6.98 -29.14
C PHE A 223 1.52 -6.23 -30.23
N VAL A 224 0.85 -5.81 -31.31
CA VAL A 224 1.48 -5.01 -32.36
C VAL A 224 1.88 -3.64 -31.82
N LEU A 225 1.04 -2.99 -31.02
CA LEU A 225 1.38 -1.73 -30.38
C LEU A 225 2.52 -1.87 -29.37
N GLU A 226 2.57 -2.98 -28.64
CA GLU A 226 3.69 -3.31 -27.74
C GLU A 226 5.00 -3.49 -28.52
N LEU A 227 4.94 -4.13 -29.70
CA LEU A 227 6.11 -4.30 -30.57
C LEU A 227 6.55 -3.00 -31.27
N LEU A 228 5.60 -2.09 -31.54
CA LEU A 228 5.85 -0.77 -32.12
C LEU A 228 6.18 0.28 -31.07
N SER A 229 5.88 0.01 -29.79
CA SER A 229 6.19 0.93 -28.71
C SER A 229 7.70 1.13 -28.73
N PRO A 230 8.20 2.38 -28.84
CA PRO A 230 9.60 2.63 -28.59
C PRO A 230 9.88 2.03 -27.21
N GLY A 231 10.89 1.16 -27.12
CA GLY A 231 11.28 0.55 -25.86
C GLY A 231 11.35 1.67 -24.84
N VAL A 232 10.64 1.50 -23.72
CA VAL A 232 10.70 2.46 -22.61
C VAL A 232 12.19 2.69 -22.41
N PRO A 233 12.73 3.90 -22.70
CA PRO A 233 14.13 4.15 -22.40
C PRO A 233 14.27 3.77 -20.93
N GLU A 234 15.18 2.84 -20.61
CA GLU A 234 15.51 2.43 -19.23
C GLU A 234 15.25 3.64 -18.37
N ALA A 235 14.19 3.58 -17.54
CA ALA A 235 13.57 4.76 -16.94
C ALA A 235 14.73 5.60 -16.44
N ARG A 236 15.08 6.67 -17.21
CA ARG A 236 16.43 7.23 -17.17
C ARG A 236 16.63 7.54 -15.72
N ALA A 237 17.44 6.73 -15.04
CA ALA A 237 17.36 6.56 -13.58
C ALA A 237 17.14 7.95 -13.09
N MET A 238 15.93 8.24 -12.57
CA MET A 238 15.61 9.61 -12.18
C MET A 238 16.88 10.01 -11.48
N ALA A 239 17.55 11.06 -11.98
CA ALA A 239 18.63 11.62 -11.21
C ALA A 239 17.87 12.00 -9.96
N ALA A 240 17.89 11.09 -8.98
CA ALA A 240 17.23 11.24 -7.74
C ALA A 240 17.92 12.50 -7.32
N VAL A 241 17.18 13.60 -7.36
CA VAL A 241 17.60 14.76 -6.60
C VAL A 241 17.59 14.16 -5.22
N ASP A 242 18.76 13.68 -4.80
CA ASP A 242 19.01 12.97 -3.56
C ASP A 242 18.63 14.01 -2.52
N SER A 243 17.35 14.02 -2.17
CA SER A 243 16.81 14.91 -1.17
C SER A 243 17.30 14.32 0.14
N HIS A 244 18.54 14.69 0.49
CA HIS A 244 19.18 14.34 1.75
C HIS A 244 18.42 14.92 2.96
N ARG A 245 17.29 15.60 2.76
CA ARG A 245 16.42 16.13 3.82
C ARG A 245 15.97 15.01 4.76
N LEU A 246 15.51 13.88 4.23
CA LEU A 246 15.11 12.74 5.06
C LEU A 246 16.31 12.08 5.76
N SER A 247 17.50 12.12 5.17
CA SER A 247 18.68 11.49 5.74
C SER A 247 19.44 12.34 6.75
N ARG A 248 18.89 13.48 7.17
CA ARG A 248 19.49 14.38 8.17
C ARG A 248 19.01 14.12 9.59
N THR A 249 17.85 13.48 9.75
CA THR A 249 17.27 13.17 11.06
C THR A 249 17.14 11.66 11.26
N PRO A 250 17.21 11.17 12.50
CA PRO A 250 16.95 9.77 12.83
C PRO A 250 15.59 9.29 12.31
N VAL A 251 14.52 10.06 12.58
CA VAL A 251 13.16 9.71 12.14
C VAL A 251 13.04 9.74 10.61
N GLY A 252 13.62 10.75 9.95
CA GLY A 252 13.62 10.83 8.48
C GLY A 252 14.38 9.66 7.84
N THR A 253 15.48 9.22 8.44
CA THR A 253 16.31 8.09 7.98
C THR A 253 15.50 6.79 8.04
N MET A 254 14.75 6.59 9.12
CA MET A 254 13.85 5.45 9.27
C MET A 254 12.64 5.52 8.34
N THR A 255 12.12 6.72 8.08
CA THR A 255 11.06 6.95 7.09
C THR A 255 11.56 6.55 5.68
N LEU A 256 12.78 6.94 5.33
CA LEU A 256 13.42 6.53 4.08
C LEU A 256 13.61 5.02 4.01
N ALA A 257 14.00 4.37 5.12
CA ALA A 257 14.12 2.91 5.20
C ALA A 257 12.79 2.21 4.89
N ARG A 258 11.68 2.68 5.48
CA ARG A 258 10.32 2.18 5.19
C ARG A 258 9.92 2.38 3.74
N MET A 259 10.08 3.61 3.21
CA MET A 259 9.72 3.92 1.82
C MET A 259 10.47 3.00 0.85
N ARG A 260 11.75 2.77 1.12
CA ARG A 260 12.57 1.87 0.31
C ARG A 260 12.15 0.42 0.43
N ALA A 261 11.83 -0.06 1.62
CA ALA A 261 11.33 -1.43 1.81
C ALA A 261 10.02 -1.70 1.05
N GLY A 262 9.20 -0.66 0.82
CA GLY A 262 7.95 -0.75 0.03
C GLY A 262 8.09 -0.50 -1.47
N SER A 263 9.17 0.14 -1.95
CA SER A 263 9.30 0.57 -3.35
C SER A 263 9.71 -0.53 -4.35
N TRP A 264 9.77 -1.80 -3.93
CA TRP A 264 10.27 -2.91 -4.75
C TRP A 264 9.19 -3.44 -5.70
N GLY A 265 9.22 -3.01 -6.96
CA GLY A 265 8.30 -3.49 -8.01
C GLY A 265 8.70 -4.81 -8.67
N GLU A 266 10.00 -5.16 -8.67
CA GLU A 266 10.54 -6.41 -9.22
C GLU A 266 11.43 -7.11 -8.19
N GLU A 267 11.44 -8.45 -8.21
CA GLU A 267 12.24 -9.26 -7.27
C GLU A 267 13.74 -9.10 -7.58
N PRO A 268 14.55 -8.51 -6.67
CA PRO A 268 15.97 -8.30 -6.95
C PRO A 268 16.72 -9.63 -7.01
N ALA A 269 17.78 -9.65 -7.80
CA ALA A 269 18.68 -10.79 -7.87
C ALA A 269 19.18 -11.17 -6.47
N LEU A 270 19.11 -12.48 -6.15
CA LEU A 270 19.51 -13.02 -4.86
C LEU A 270 20.97 -12.64 -4.52
N PRO A 271 21.27 -12.24 -3.27
CA PRO A 271 22.64 -11.99 -2.83
C PRO A 271 23.53 -13.21 -3.04
N THR A 272 24.73 -12.98 -3.58
CA THR A 272 25.79 -13.99 -3.65
C THR A 272 26.39 -14.24 -2.26
N GLN A 273 27.02 -15.39 -2.07
CA GLN A 273 27.71 -15.71 -0.81
C GLN A 273 28.85 -14.71 -0.50
N ALA A 274 29.52 -14.19 -1.53
CA ALA A 274 30.56 -13.18 -1.37
C ALA A 274 29.97 -11.86 -0.85
N GLU A 275 28.84 -11.40 -1.40
CA GLU A 275 28.14 -10.21 -0.92
C GLU A 275 27.65 -10.38 0.52
N LEU A 276 27.11 -11.55 0.89
CA LEU A 276 26.71 -11.84 2.28
C LEU A 276 27.91 -11.83 3.24
N GLN A 277 29.08 -12.29 2.80
CA GLN A 277 30.30 -12.23 3.61
C GLN A 277 30.80 -10.79 3.77
N HIS A 278 30.77 -10.00 2.70
CA HIS A 278 31.09 -8.57 2.77
C HIS A 278 30.14 -7.83 3.71
N LEU A 279 28.84 -8.15 3.64
CA LEU A 279 27.82 -7.56 4.50
C LEU A 279 28.09 -7.89 5.97
N HIS A 280 28.39 -9.16 6.27
CA HIS A 280 28.75 -9.58 7.63
C HIS A 280 29.99 -8.84 8.14
N GLN A 281 31.03 -8.71 7.31
CA GLN A 281 32.25 -8.01 7.70
C GLN A 281 32.03 -6.51 7.92
N PHE A 282 31.24 -5.86 7.05
CA PHE A 282 30.85 -4.47 7.24
C PHE A 282 30.15 -4.25 8.59
N TRP A 283 29.17 -5.09 8.93
CA TRP A 283 28.46 -4.98 10.21
C TRP A 283 29.37 -5.28 11.40
N ALA A 284 30.32 -6.23 11.28
CA ALA A 284 31.31 -6.51 12.31
C ALA A 284 32.21 -5.30 12.60
N ASP A 285 32.67 -4.63 11.55
CA ASP A 285 33.48 -3.42 11.68
C ASP A 285 32.65 -2.28 12.29
N ALA A 286 31.37 -2.14 11.90
CA ALA A 286 30.46 -1.15 12.47
C ALA A 286 30.15 -1.42 13.96
N ALA A 287 29.94 -2.67 14.35
CA ALA A 287 29.70 -3.06 15.74
C ALA A 287 30.92 -2.75 16.63
N ALA A 288 32.12 -3.13 16.19
CA ALA A 288 33.35 -2.82 16.91
C ALA A 288 33.58 -1.30 17.05
N TRP A 289 33.27 -0.54 16.00
CA TRP A 289 33.35 0.91 16.02
C TRP A 289 32.32 1.57 16.96
N ILE A 290 31.11 1.01 17.09
CA ILE A 290 30.12 1.47 18.07
C ILE A 290 30.59 1.21 19.50
N GLU A 291 31.20 0.05 19.76
CA GLU A 291 31.65 -0.35 21.11
C GLU A 291 32.89 0.40 21.58
N GLN A 292 33.84 0.62 20.66
CA GLN A 292 35.10 1.30 20.94
C GLN A 292 35.25 2.48 19.98
N PRO A 293 34.41 3.53 20.13
CA PRO A 293 34.46 4.66 19.24
C PRO A 293 35.82 5.38 19.39
N PRO A 294 36.42 5.85 18.29
CA PRO A 294 37.55 6.76 18.37
C PRO A 294 37.13 8.04 19.11
N GLU A 295 38.10 8.80 19.64
CA GLU A 295 37.83 10.05 20.39
C GLU A 295 36.91 11.04 19.63
N ARG A 296 36.92 10.97 18.28
CA ARG A 296 36.00 11.67 17.40
C ARG A 296 35.53 10.71 16.30
N PRO A 297 34.34 10.09 16.42
CA PRO A 297 33.79 9.27 15.35
C PRO A 297 33.55 10.14 14.11
N THR A 298 33.99 9.69 12.94
CA THR A 298 33.76 10.40 11.69
C THR A 298 33.16 9.48 10.65
N VAL A 299 32.44 10.06 9.69
CA VAL A 299 31.89 9.33 8.55
C VAL A 299 32.98 8.55 7.80
N ALA A 300 34.19 9.12 7.69
CA ALA A 300 35.31 8.50 6.98
C ALA A 300 35.76 7.16 7.59
N ASP A 301 35.50 6.93 8.88
CA ASP A 301 35.90 5.69 9.57
C ASP A 301 35.12 4.48 9.06
N LEU A 302 33.84 4.67 8.70
CA LEU A 302 32.97 3.62 8.18
C LEU A 302 32.74 3.70 6.67
N ASP A 303 32.68 4.90 6.08
CA ASP A 303 32.50 5.08 4.63
C ASP A 303 33.77 4.71 3.85
N GLY A 304 34.94 4.84 4.49
CA GLY A 304 36.22 4.35 3.97
C GLY A 304 36.37 2.82 4.02
N ASN A 305 35.40 2.11 4.57
CA ASN A 305 35.41 0.66 4.64
C ASN A 305 35.30 0.05 3.22
N PRO A 306 36.22 -0.83 2.80
CA PRO A 306 36.17 -1.45 1.47
C PRO A 306 34.86 -2.23 1.23
N PHE A 307 34.23 -2.75 2.27
CA PHE A 307 32.95 -3.47 2.18
C PHE A 307 31.75 -2.54 1.99
N ALA A 308 31.79 -1.31 2.53
CA ALA A 308 30.73 -0.32 2.33
C ALA A 308 30.62 0.02 0.83
N SER A 309 31.76 0.35 0.20
CA SER A 309 31.81 0.61 -1.24
C SER A 309 31.43 -0.60 -2.11
N ALA A 310 31.84 -1.81 -1.72
CA ALA A 310 31.50 -3.04 -2.44
C ALA A 310 30.00 -3.38 -2.41
N LEU A 311 29.29 -2.94 -1.37
CA LEU A 311 27.85 -3.15 -1.19
C LEU A 311 27.02 -1.93 -1.59
N ALA A 312 27.66 -0.86 -2.07
CA ALA A 312 27.05 0.45 -2.27
C ALA A 312 26.34 0.99 -1.01
N LEU A 313 26.85 0.69 0.18
CA LEU A 313 26.42 1.30 1.43
C LEU A 313 27.16 2.62 1.61
N ARG A 314 26.43 3.67 2.00
CA ARG A 314 27.01 4.94 2.44
C ARG A 314 26.67 5.25 3.87
N VAL A 315 27.60 5.93 4.52
CA VAL A 315 27.45 6.39 5.90
C VAL A 315 27.28 7.91 5.91
N TRP A 316 26.32 8.41 6.69
CA TRP A 316 26.07 9.83 6.86
C TRP A 316 26.04 10.19 8.35
N SER A 317 26.60 11.35 8.72
CA SER A 317 26.43 11.89 10.08
C SER A 317 25.06 12.59 10.16
N LEU A 318 24.29 12.21 11.18
CA LEU A 318 23.02 12.86 11.55
C LEU A 318 23.26 14.01 12.54
N GLY A 319 24.52 14.28 12.90
CA GLY A 319 24.90 15.28 13.88
C GLY A 319 24.63 14.85 15.31
N MET A 320 24.68 15.83 16.23
CA MET A 320 24.48 15.63 17.66
C MET A 320 22.99 15.47 17.97
N VAL A 321 22.59 14.28 18.38
CA VAL A 321 21.22 13.96 18.78
C VAL A 321 21.14 13.96 20.31
N PRO A 322 20.16 14.65 20.91
CA PRO A 322 19.97 14.64 22.36
C PRO A 322 19.47 13.27 22.82
N VAL A 323 20.24 12.61 23.68
CA VAL A 323 19.89 11.32 24.27
C VAL A 323 19.35 11.54 25.69
N GLY A 324 18.33 10.76 26.07
CA GLY A 324 17.80 10.75 27.44
C GLY A 324 16.30 11.06 27.55
N ARG A 325 15.82 11.13 28.81
CA ARG A 325 14.40 11.18 29.18
C ARG A 325 13.58 12.16 28.34
N VAL A 326 12.51 11.68 27.71
CA VAL A 326 11.36 12.53 27.35
C VAL A 326 10.81 13.03 28.68
N PRO A 327 10.87 14.35 28.98
CA PRO A 327 10.43 14.83 30.27
C PRO A 327 8.91 14.70 30.35
N GLN A 328 8.41 13.82 31.23
CA GLN A 328 7.14 14.10 31.88
C GLN A 328 7.32 15.41 32.63
N LEU A 329 6.59 16.45 32.22
CA LEU A 329 6.41 17.75 32.87
C LEU A 329 7.50 18.14 33.91
N GLY A 330 8.53 18.88 33.48
CA GLY A 330 9.07 19.97 34.33
C GLY A 330 10.41 19.80 35.06
N SER A 331 11.33 18.94 34.64
CA SER A 331 12.72 18.98 35.17
C SER A 331 13.74 18.53 34.12
N PHE A 332 14.56 19.46 33.62
CA PHE A 332 15.67 19.18 32.71
C PHE A 332 16.87 18.66 33.50
N ASP A 333 17.18 17.38 33.38
CA ASP A 333 18.51 16.87 33.70
C ASP A 333 19.40 16.99 32.45
N GLN A 334 20.70 17.16 32.66
CA GLN A 334 21.70 17.50 31.64
C GLN A 334 21.64 16.52 30.45
N ARG A 335 21.15 16.98 29.29
CA ARG A 335 21.08 16.21 28.04
C ARG A 335 22.50 15.79 27.63
N SER A 336 22.80 14.49 27.63
CA SER A 336 23.97 13.98 26.92
C SER A 336 23.63 13.95 25.44
N GLU A 337 24.21 14.84 24.66
CA GLU A 337 24.13 14.77 23.20
C GLU A 337 25.18 13.78 22.68
N ARG A 338 24.82 13.00 21.66
CA ARG A 338 25.73 12.05 21.02
C ARG A 338 25.62 12.16 19.51
N GLU A 339 26.73 11.99 18.81
CA GLU A 339 26.73 11.95 17.35
C GLU A 339 26.12 10.64 16.86
N TRP A 340 25.14 10.74 15.96
CA TRP A 340 24.47 9.58 15.36
C TRP A 340 24.82 9.47 13.88
N PHE A 341 24.79 8.24 13.36
CA PHE A 341 25.16 7.97 11.97
C PHE A 341 24.11 7.11 11.29
N ALA A 342 23.81 7.39 10.02
CA ALA A 342 22.92 6.58 9.20
C ALA A 342 23.72 5.73 8.22
N VAL A 343 23.36 4.45 8.06
CA VAL A 343 23.87 3.56 7.03
C VAL A 343 22.77 3.32 6.01
N ILE A 344 22.99 3.74 4.77
CA ILE A 344 21.97 3.77 3.73
C ILE A 344 22.54 3.20 2.43
N GLU A 345 21.79 2.31 1.79
CA GLU A 345 22.13 1.78 0.46
C GLU A 345 22.02 2.86 -0.63
N GLN A 346 22.95 2.90 -1.59
CA GLN A 346 22.91 3.78 -2.74
C GLN A 346 22.66 3.01 -4.03
N GLY A 347 21.80 3.58 -4.88
CA GLY A 347 21.21 2.88 -6.01
C GLY A 347 21.61 3.40 -7.39
N GLU A 348 22.90 3.52 -7.72
CA GLU A 348 23.29 3.78 -9.12
C GLU A 348 23.08 2.55 -10.04
N GLY A 349 23.02 1.33 -9.48
CA GLY A 349 22.86 0.06 -10.20
C GLY A 349 21.61 -0.74 -9.82
N GLY A 350 20.62 -0.08 -9.22
CA GLY A 350 19.48 -0.73 -8.56
C GLY A 350 19.79 -1.10 -7.10
N LEU A 351 18.79 -0.97 -6.23
CA LEU A 351 18.92 -1.37 -4.83
C LEU A 351 18.98 -2.91 -4.75
N ARG A 352 19.73 -3.46 -3.80
CA ARG A 352 19.81 -4.90 -3.44
C ARG A 352 18.99 -5.26 -2.19
N GLY A 353 18.60 -4.28 -1.39
CA GLY A 353 17.75 -4.48 -0.22
C GLY A 353 18.58 -4.72 1.02
N TRP A 354 19.75 -4.07 1.07
CA TRP A 354 20.60 -4.11 2.24
C TRP A 354 19.92 -3.41 3.42
N PRO A 355 20.13 -3.89 4.66
CA PRO A 355 19.51 -3.29 5.83
C PRO A 355 19.96 -1.84 5.97
N THR A 356 19.00 -0.95 6.23
CA THR A 356 19.27 0.44 6.59
C THR A 356 19.41 0.52 8.11
N ALA A 357 20.33 1.35 8.60
CA ALA A 357 20.52 1.45 10.04
C ALA A 357 20.79 2.86 10.53
N ILE A 358 20.58 3.04 11.83
CA ILE A 358 21.13 4.13 12.63
C ILE A 358 22.13 3.53 13.61
N LEU A 359 23.28 4.18 13.79
CA LEU A 359 24.36 3.78 14.70
C LEU A 359 24.64 4.93 15.68
N ALA A 360 24.77 4.61 16.96
CA ALA A 360 25.05 5.55 18.04
C ALA A 360 26.32 5.13 18.78
N PRO A 361 27.51 5.66 18.42
CA PRO A 361 28.78 5.18 18.96
C PRO A 361 28.95 5.53 20.44
N GLY A 362 29.38 4.57 21.24
CA GLY A 362 29.52 4.71 22.68
C GLY A 362 28.21 4.65 23.46
N ALA A 363 27.09 4.28 22.81
CA ALA A 363 25.85 3.94 23.50
C ALA A 363 25.93 2.59 24.20
N GLU A 364 25.29 2.46 25.37
CA GLU A 364 25.35 1.24 26.16
C GLU A 364 24.12 0.35 26.00
N GLY A 365 23.00 0.92 25.53
CA GLY A 365 21.70 0.25 25.42
C GLY A 365 21.61 -0.83 24.33
N PRO A 366 20.42 -1.39 24.11
CA PRO A 366 20.22 -2.53 23.22
C PRO A 366 20.31 -2.15 21.74
N VAL A 367 20.28 -3.14 20.86
CA VAL A 367 20.05 -2.98 19.42
C VAL A 367 18.58 -3.20 19.11
N LEU A 368 17.94 -2.25 18.45
CA LEU A 368 16.55 -2.36 18.00
C LEU A 368 16.50 -2.93 16.58
N VAL A 369 15.59 -3.87 16.33
CA VAL A 369 15.45 -4.53 15.02
C VAL A 369 14.01 -4.37 14.52
N VAL A 370 13.86 -3.88 13.29
CA VAL A 370 12.57 -3.69 12.62
C VAL A 370 12.54 -4.54 11.35
N PRO A 371 11.89 -5.72 11.39
CA PRO A 371 11.95 -6.69 10.30
C PRO A 371 10.98 -6.42 9.15
N ALA A 372 9.90 -5.67 9.42
CA ALA A 372 8.80 -5.44 8.49
C ALA A 372 8.40 -3.94 8.49
N PRO A 373 9.32 -3.03 8.11
CA PRO A 373 9.09 -1.60 8.26
C PRO A 373 7.94 -1.07 7.39
N TYR A 374 7.59 -1.75 6.30
CA TYR A 374 6.53 -1.32 5.40
C TYR A 374 5.15 -1.82 5.83
N SER A 375 4.98 -3.13 6.07
CA SER A 375 3.68 -3.66 6.53
C SER A 375 3.34 -3.29 7.96
N GLU A 376 4.35 -3.08 8.83
CA GLU A 376 4.16 -2.72 10.23
C GLU A 376 4.46 -1.24 10.47
N ALA A 377 4.18 -0.37 9.50
CA ALA A 377 4.32 1.07 9.69
C ALA A 377 3.47 1.57 10.89
N PRO A 378 3.95 2.51 11.72
CA PRO A 378 5.21 3.26 11.60
C PRO A 378 6.34 2.72 12.52
N THR A 379 6.59 1.41 12.54
CA THR A 379 7.57 0.80 13.47
C THR A 379 9.00 1.28 13.28
N ALA A 380 9.43 1.57 12.05
CA ALA A 380 10.78 2.05 11.78
C ALA A 380 11.01 3.44 12.41
N GLU A 381 10.08 4.37 12.16
CA GLU A 381 10.11 5.73 12.69
C GLU A 381 10.03 5.72 14.22
N ALA A 382 9.15 4.90 14.78
CA ALA A 382 9.04 4.73 16.23
C ALA A 382 10.33 4.14 16.85
N ALA A 383 11.02 3.24 16.15
CA ALA A 383 12.28 2.68 16.62
C ALA A 383 13.37 3.74 16.80
N ALA A 384 13.46 4.75 15.92
CA ALA A 384 14.39 5.87 16.12
C ALA A 384 14.07 6.67 17.38
N VAL A 385 12.79 6.97 17.62
CA VAL A 385 12.36 7.71 18.82
C VAL A 385 12.63 6.90 20.10
N VAL A 386 12.31 5.61 20.09
CA VAL A 386 12.57 4.70 21.21
C VAL A 386 14.07 4.58 21.46
N CYS A 387 14.88 4.43 20.41
CA CYS A 387 16.33 4.34 20.52
C CYS A 387 16.92 5.53 21.27
N ARG A 388 16.43 6.73 20.99
CA ARG A 388 16.87 7.97 21.65
C ARG A 388 16.52 7.99 23.14
N ALA A 389 15.36 7.44 23.49
CA ALA A 389 14.86 7.41 24.86
C ALA A 389 15.61 6.40 25.76
N ILE A 390 16.03 5.27 25.19
CA ILE A 390 16.70 4.17 25.91
C ILE A 390 18.22 4.12 25.69
N ASP A 391 18.76 5.09 24.97
CA ASP A 391 20.17 5.14 24.56
C ASP A 391 20.66 3.88 23.82
N CYS A 392 19.95 3.50 22.76
CA CYS A 392 20.25 2.28 22.02
C CYS A 392 21.51 2.40 21.14
N ARG A 393 22.21 1.27 20.92
CA ARG A 393 23.44 1.20 20.11
C ARG A 393 23.20 1.33 18.62
N ALA A 394 22.15 0.68 18.15
CA ALA A 394 21.79 0.69 16.74
C ALA A 394 20.30 0.42 16.54
N VAL A 395 19.75 0.93 15.45
CA VAL A 395 18.45 0.54 14.91
C VAL A 395 18.71 -0.12 13.57
N LEU A 396 18.34 -1.39 13.41
CA LEU A 396 18.49 -2.16 12.18
C LEU A 396 17.13 -2.35 11.52
N VAL A 397 16.98 -1.87 10.29
CA VAL A 397 15.73 -1.98 9.52
C VAL A 397 15.93 -2.84 8.29
N ALA A 398 15.00 -3.77 8.06
CA ALA A 398 15.04 -4.62 6.89
C ALA A 398 14.92 -3.77 5.61
N GLY A 399 15.90 -3.86 4.72
CA GLY A 399 15.85 -3.18 3.42
C GLY A 399 14.83 -3.79 2.45
N ARG A 400 14.39 -5.03 2.72
CA ARG A 400 13.41 -5.76 1.91
C ARG A 400 12.47 -6.58 2.79
N GLU A 401 11.18 -6.45 2.51
CA GLU A 401 10.12 -7.26 3.09
C GLU A 401 9.65 -8.31 2.05
N GLN A 402 9.61 -9.60 2.41
CA GLN A 402 9.09 -10.64 1.50
C GLN A 402 7.58 -10.74 1.65
N ALA A 403 6.84 -10.58 0.55
CA ALA A 403 5.37 -10.52 0.55
C ALA A 403 4.66 -11.82 0.12
N LEU A 404 5.36 -12.95 -0.09
CA LEU A 404 4.73 -14.14 -0.72
C LEU A 404 4.95 -15.46 0.04
N PRO A 405 3.85 -16.11 0.49
CA PRO A 405 3.87 -17.48 1.02
C PRO A 405 4.50 -18.46 0.02
N GLY A 406 5.37 -19.35 0.50
CA GLY A 406 5.97 -20.42 -0.32
C GLY A 406 7.20 -20.04 -1.15
N THR A 407 7.77 -18.84 -0.98
CA THR A 407 9.11 -18.52 -1.49
C THR A 407 10.18 -19.19 -0.62
N SER A 408 11.28 -19.65 -1.22
CA SER A 408 12.40 -20.16 -0.43
C SER A 408 12.94 -19.03 0.44
N VAL A 409 13.17 -19.31 1.73
CA VAL A 409 13.77 -18.36 2.68
C VAL A 409 15.19 -18.04 2.19
N ALA A 410 15.32 -17.05 1.30
CA ALA A 410 16.60 -16.46 0.97
C ALA A 410 17.20 -15.93 2.28
N PRO A 411 18.52 -16.09 2.51
CA PRO A 411 19.16 -15.53 3.70
C PRO A 411 18.84 -14.04 3.74
N ARG A 412 18.16 -13.59 4.79
CA ARG A 412 17.74 -12.19 4.86
C ARG A 412 18.99 -11.39 5.20
N PRO A 413 19.37 -10.37 4.41
CA PRO A 413 20.51 -9.52 4.73
C PRO A 413 20.51 -8.98 6.17
N ILE A 414 19.33 -8.71 6.73
CA ILE A 414 19.17 -8.31 8.14
C ILE A 414 19.64 -9.37 9.15
N GLU A 415 19.50 -10.66 8.84
CA GLU A 415 19.97 -11.74 9.72
C GLU A 415 21.50 -11.71 9.86
N LYS A 416 22.21 -11.31 8.80
CA LYS A 416 23.67 -11.14 8.85
C LYS A 416 24.12 -9.94 9.68
N ALA A 417 23.31 -8.88 9.72
CA ALA A 417 23.53 -7.79 10.66
C ALA A 417 23.27 -8.25 12.10
N MET A 418 22.14 -8.93 12.35
CA MET A 418 21.78 -9.42 13.69
C MET A 418 22.78 -10.44 14.26
N GLU A 419 23.35 -11.29 13.43
CA GLU A 419 24.37 -12.28 13.83
C GLU A 419 25.58 -11.58 14.49
N VAL A 420 25.98 -10.42 13.98
CA VAL A 420 27.08 -9.63 14.54
C VAL A 420 26.74 -9.04 15.90
N PHE A 421 25.52 -8.56 16.10
CA PHE A 421 25.08 -7.96 17.37
C PHE A 421 24.58 -8.98 18.39
N SER A 422 24.83 -10.27 18.17
CA SER A 422 24.30 -11.36 19.02
C SER A 422 24.83 -11.37 20.46
N GLU A 423 25.97 -10.72 20.72
CA GLU A 423 26.54 -10.56 22.06
C GLU A 423 25.89 -9.43 22.87
N VAL A 424 25.05 -8.61 22.23
CA VAL A 424 24.38 -7.45 22.84
C VAL A 424 22.87 -7.73 22.96
N PRO A 425 22.20 -7.23 24.01
CA PRO A 425 20.74 -7.20 24.09
C PRO A 425 20.07 -6.71 22.80
N MET A 426 19.21 -7.52 22.20
CA MET A 426 18.44 -7.16 21.01
C MET A 426 16.94 -7.08 21.32
N ILE A 427 16.27 -6.06 20.78
CA ILE A 427 14.81 -5.92 20.86
C ILE A 427 14.25 -5.88 19.44
N VAL A 428 13.45 -6.89 19.10
CA VAL A 428 12.71 -6.95 17.84
C VAL A 428 11.37 -6.26 18.03
N LEU A 429 11.15 -5.13 17.36
CA LEU A 429 9.90 -4.37 17.43
C LEU A 429 8.92 -4.88 16.38
N ARG A 430 7.66 -5.14 16.78
CA ARG A 430 6.58 -5.63 15.94
C ARG A 430 5.26 -4.93 16.24
N VAL A 431 4.43 -4.74 15.21
CA VAL A 431 3.03 -4.33 15.40
C VAL A 431 2.15 -5.54 15.64
N ASP A 432 1.27 -5.46 16.63
CA ASP A 432 0.20 -6.44 16.86
C ASP A 432 -1.13 -5.70 17.03
N GLU A 433 -2.11 -6.04 16.19
CA GLU A 433 -3.45 -5.43 16.17
C GLU A 433 -4.23 -5.67 17.47
N GLY A 434 -3.78 -6.58 18.34
CA GLY A 434 -4.40 -6.88 19.64
C GLY A 434 -3.58 -6.46 20.88
N ALA A 435 -2.38 -5.90 20.70
CA ALA A 435 -1.52 -5.58 21.84
C ALA A 435 -2.02 -4.37 22.65
N ALA A 436 -1.86 -4.43 23.97
CA ALA A 436 -2.09 -3.28 24.84
C ALA A 436 -1.09 -2.14 24.53
N VAL A 437 -1.47 -0.89 24.79
CA VAL A 437 -0.60 0.28 24.68
C VAL A 437 0.58 0.10 25.64
N ALA A 438 1.75 -0.27 25.13
CA ALA A 438 2.96 -0.33 25.92
C ALA A 438 3.53 1.09 26.10
N ASP A 439 3.69 1.54 27.34
CA ASP A 439 4.34 2.81 27.65
C ASP A 439 5.87 2.66 27.56
N VAL A 440 6.58 3.77 27.30
CA VAL A 440 8.05 3.83 27.25
C VAL A 440 8.66 3.40 28.58
N GLU A 441 7.96 3.61 29.69
CA GLU A 441 8.39 3.12 30.99
C GLU A 441 8.38 1.59 31.08
N THR A 442 7.44 0.91 30.41
CA THR A 442 7.41 -0.56 30.29
C THR A 442 8.59 -1.06 29.46
N LEU A 443 8.82 -0.41 28.31
CA LEU A 443 9.97 -0.62 27.43
C LEU A 443 11.29 -0.49 28.20
N ARG A 444 11.43 0.59 28.95
CA ARG A 444 12.59 0.88 29.79
C ARG A 444 12.72 -0.12 30.92
N SER A 445 11.64 -0.47 31.61
CA SER A 445 11.68 -1.49 32.66
C SER A 445 12.16 -2.84 32.15
N CYS A 446 11.88 -3.17 30.88
CA CYS A 446 12.45 -4.34 30.24
C CYS A 446 13.93 -4.18 29.91
N VAL A 447 14.36 -3.00 29.44
CA VAL A 447 15.79 -2.68 29.19
C VAL A 447 16.60 -2.69 30.49
N ASP A 448 16.14 -2.01 31.53
CA ASP A 448 16.78 -1.94 32.85
C ASP A 448 16.78 -3.30 33.55
N GLY A 449 15.81 -4.17 33.23
CA GLY A 449 15.74 -5.55 33.69
C GLY A 449 16.59 -6.56 32.90
N PHE A 450 17.32 -6.15 31.85
CA PHE A 450 18.13 -7.08 31.04
C PHE A 450 19.25 -7.74 31.86
N ASP A 451 19.83 -7.04 32.84
CA ASP A 451 20.85 -7.60 33.74
C ASP A 451 20.32 -8.74 34.62
N ASP A 452 19.00 -8.78 34.87
CA ASP A 452 18.32 -9.76 35.72
C ASP A 452 17.58 -10.86 34.91
N LEU A 453 17.71 -10.88 33.58
CA LEU A 453 17.09 -11.86 32.69
C LEU A 453 17.59 -13.30 32.89
N SER A 454 18.59 -13.53 33.75
CA SER A 454 18.93 -14.88 34.24
C SER A 454 17.89 -15.44 35.23
N THR A 455 17.07 -14.61 35.87
CA THR A 455 16.10 -15.06 36.91
C THR A 455 14.62 -14.77 36.64
N GLY A 456 14.27 -13.87 35.71
CA GLY A 456 12.98 -13.93 34.98
C GLY A 456 12.01 -12.73 35.08
N THR A 457 11.15 -12.69 34.05
CA THR A 457 9.88 -11.96 33.89
C THR A 457 9.90 -10.43 33.77
N CYS A 458 9.98 -9.92 32.53
CA CYS A 458 9.08 -8.85 32.13
C CYS A 458 7.66 -9.44 32.05
N ALA A 459 6.81 -9.17 33.04
CA ALA A 459 5.39 -9.50 33.01
C ALA A 459 4.66 -8.37 32.23
N THR A 460 3.90 -8.50 31.13
CA THR A 460 3.23 -9.57 30.33
C THR A 460 2.63 -8.88 29.07
N PRO A 461 2.04 -9.57 28.05
CA PRO A 461 1.91 -11.01 27.82
C PRO A 461 2.88 -11.51 26.71
N GLU A 462 3.39 -12.73 26.92
CA GLU A 462 4.34 -13.47 26.06
C GLU A 462 5.79 -12.99 25.99
N ALA A 463 6.41 -12.67 27.14
CA ALA A 463 7.86 -12.82 27.27
C ALA A 463 8.23 -14.33 27.29
N ALA A 464 8.24 -14.97 26.12
CA ALA A 464 8.69 -16.36 25.98
C ALA A 464 10.22 -16.41 25.99
N ARG A 465 10.82 -17.06 27.00
CA ARG A 465 12.19 -17.57 26.92
C ARG A 465 12.21 -18.67 25.86
N ALA A 466 12.74 -18.39 24.68
CA ALA A 466 13.00 -19.41 23.67
C ALA A 466 14.43 -19.93 23.82
N THR A 467 14.64 -21.00 24.59
CA THR A 467 15.87 -21.80 24.52
C THR A 467 15.83 -22.66 23.25
N ILE A 468 16.66 -22.32 22.26
CA ILE A 468 16.77 -23.07 21.00
C ILE A 468 17.65 -24.29 21.23
N HIS A 469 17.09 -25.49 21.14
CA HIS A 469 17.88 -26.70 21.02
C HIS A 469 18.42 -26.83 19.59
N PRO A 470 19.72 -27.13 19.40
CA PRO A 470 20.25 -27.39 18.07
C PRO A 470 19.59 -28.64 17.50
N LEU A 471 18.88 -28.50 16.37
CA LEU A 471 18.36 -29.63 15.60
C LEU A 471 19.53 -30.44 15.02
N ARG A 472 20.15 -31.30 15.83
CA ARG A 472 20.93 -32.45 15.34
C ARG A 472 19.95 -33.56 14.99
N GLY A 473 19.50 -33.60 13.74
CA GLY A 473 18.81 -34.74 13.16
C GLY A 473 19.55 -35.23 11.92
N ALA A 474 20.20 -36.39 12.00
CA ALA A 474 20.79 -37.05 10.85
C ALA A 474 19.66 -37.54 9.91
N PHE A 475 19.69 -37.10 8.65
CA PHE A 475 18.75 -37.56 7.63
C PHE A 475 19.10 -38.99 7.19
N SER A 476 18.19 -39.93 7.40
CA SER A 476 18.22 -41.27 6.79
C SER A 476 17.42 -41.23 5.48
N ILE A 477 18.13 -41.39 4.36
CA ILE A 477 17.54 -41.54 3.02
C ILE A 477 17.05 -42.99 2.90
N GLY A 478 15.75 -43.26 3.04
CA GLY A 478 15.27 -44.61 2.73
C GLY A 478 13.86 -45.09 3.14
N ALA A 479 12.99 -44.29 3.76
CA ALA A 479 11.62 -44.76 4.08
C ALA A 479 10.53 -43.85 3.49
N PRO A 480 9.50 -44.40 2.82
CA PRO A 480 8.32 -43.63 2.43
C PRO A 480 7.46 -43.38 3.68
N TRP A 481 7.30 -42.12 4.08
CA TRP A 481 6.53 -41.75 5.27
C TRP A 481 5.05 -41.49 4.97
N PRO A 482 4.15 -41.87 5.90
CA PRO A 482 2.75 -41.48 5.91
C PRO A 482 2.60 -40.02 6.39
N SER A 483 1.62 -39.34 5.85
CA SER A 483 1.23 -37.95 6.12
C SER A 483 0.88 -37.71 7.60
N TYR A 484 1.72 -36.94 8.29
CA TYR A 484 1.31 -36.09 9.42
C TYR A 484 1.56 -34.64 8.98
N GLN A 485 0.48 -33.88 8.81
CA GLN A 485 0.51 -32.44 8.57
C GLN A 485 0.55 -31.76 9.95
N LEU A 486 1.62 -31.01 10.22
CA LEU A 486 1.69 -30.10 11.36
C LEU A 486 0.83 -28.87 11.07
N ASP A 487 0.06 -28.46 12.09
CA ASP A 487 -0.68 -27.20 12.14
C ASP A 487 0.27 -26.00 11.90
N TRP A 488 -0.10 -25.15 10.95
CA TRP A 488 0.55 -23.88 10.66
C TRP A 488 -0.38 -22.74 11.11
N GLU A 489 0.02 -22.01 12.15
CA GLU A 489 -0.58 -20.71 12.49
C GLU A 489 0.17 -19.57 11.73
N PRO A 490 -0.54 -18.72 10.98
CA PRO A 490 0.06 -17.74 10.06
C PRO A 490 0.36 -16.41 10.78
N LEU A 491 1.55 -16.29 11.36
CA LEU A 491 2.21 -15.01 11.67
C LEU A 491 3.67 -15.02 11.13
N GLU A 492 3.86 -15.68 9.99
CA GLU A 492 5.18 -15.97 9.39
C GLU A 492 5.91 -14.73 8.84
N THR A 493 6.56 -14.00 9.73
CA THR A 493 7.82 -13.31 9.42
C THR A 493 8.79 -13.54 10.58
N VAL A 494 9.14 -14.80 10.84
CA VAL A 494 10.19 -15.13 11.81
C VAL A 494 11.53 -14.81 11.14
N VAL A 495 12.11 -13.65 11.47
CA VAL A 495 13.55 -13.47 11.25
C VAL A 495 14.24 -14.61 11.98
N ARG A 496 15.16 -15.33 11.33
CA ARG A 496 15.92 -16.36 12.05
C ARG A 496 16.67 -15.69 13.18
N LEU A 497 16.35 -16.09 14.40
CA LEU A 497 17.06 -15.65 15.58
C LEU A 497 18.53 -16.08 15.46
N PRO A 498 19.48 -15.24 15.92
CA PRO A 498 20.88 -15.60 15.90
C PRO A 498 21.09 -16.93 16.66
N PRO A 499 21.98 -17.81 16.19
CA PRO A 499 22.30 -19.04 16.90
C PRO A 499 23.03 -18.73 18.23
N GLY A 500 22.67 -19.42 19.32
CA GLY A 500 23.41 -19.37 20.60
C GLY A 500 22.61 -18.79 21.78
N ASP A 501 23.33 -18.32 22.81
CA ASP A 501 22.79 -17.73 24.05
C ASP A 501 22.46 -16.22 23.90
N ALA A 502 22.14 -15.78 22.68
CA ALA A 502 21.85 -14.36 22.40
C ALA A 502 20.67 -13.87 23.24
N LEU A 503 20.86 -12.76 23.96
CA LEU A 503 19.80 -12.12 24.74
C LEU A 503 18.92 -11.29 23.81
N PHE A 504 17.73 -11.81 23.47
CA PHE A 504 16.76 -11.07 22.65
C PHE A 504 15.37 -11.03 23.31
N ALA A 505 14.64 -9.96 23.00
CA ALA A 505 13.23 -9.81 23.33
C ALA A 505 12.44 -9.47 22.06
N ILE A 506 11.27 -10.09 21.90
CA ILE A 506 10.30 -9.70 20.89
C ILE A 506 9.27 -8.81 21.58
N MET A 507 9.06 -7.63 21.03
CA MET A 507 8.13 -6.66 21.58
C MET A 507 7.02 -6.38 20.60
N ARG A 508 5.80 -6.64 21.05
CA ARG A 508 4.58 -6.39 20.29
C ARG A 508 3.89 -5.14 20.83
N VAL A 509 3.68 -4.17 19.96
CA VAL A 509 3.13 -2.85 20.31
C VAL A 509 1.98 -2.53 19.37
N SER A 510 0.95 -1.83 19.86
CA SER A 510 -0.14 -1.39 18.98
C SER A 510 0.32 -0.26 18.05
N ALA A 511 -0.24 -0.21 16.83
CA ALA A 511 0.08 0.82 15.85
C ALA A 511 -0.18 2.24 16.40
N ALA A 512 -1.30 2.45 17.09
CA ALA A 512 -1.64 3.74 17.71
C ALA A 512 -0.60 4.21 18.74
N ALA A 513 0.00 3.28 19.49
CA ALA A 513 1.05 3.62 20.45
C ALA A 513 2.34 4.06 19.74
N LEU A 514 2.68 3.44 18.61
CA LEU A 514 3.84 3.83 17.80
C LEU A 514 3.61 5.18 17.10
N GLU A 515 2.43 5.42 16.55
CA GLU A 515 2.04 6.70 15.94
C GLU A 515 2.16 7.86 16.93
N ALA A 516 1.64 7.71 18.15
CA ALA A 516 1.76 8.70 19.20
C ALA A 516 3.24 9.04 19.52
N ARG A 517 4.16 8.08 19.38
CA ARG A 517 5.59 8.30 19.60
C ARG A 517 6.26 9.02 18.44
N VAL A 518 5.88 8.68 17.21
CA VAL A 518 6.37 9.39 16.02
C VAL A 518 5.98 10.87 16.14
N VAL A 519 4.73 11.16 16.54
CA VAL A 519 4.24 12.55 16.75
C VAL A 519 5.10 13.32 17.76
N VAL A 520 5.49 12.69 18.87
CA VAL A 520 6.40 13.31 19.87
C VAL A 520 7.82 13.55 19.31
N GLY A 521 8.23 12.79 18.29
CA GLY A 521 9.50 12.96 17.58
C GLY A 521 9.48 13.99 16.45
N ILE A 522 8.31 14.52 16.05
CA ILE A 522 8.18 15.43 14.89
C ILE A 522 8.91 16.76 15.09
N ASP A 523 9.13 17.21 16.34
CA ASP A 523 9.90 18.42 16.65
C ASP A 523 11.33 18.40 16.07
N GLU A 524 11.85 17.23 15.67
CA GLU A 524 13.16 17.06 15.00
C GLU A 524 13.23 17.70 13.60
N PHE A 525 12.09 17.84 12.90
CA PHE A 525 12.07 18.53 11.60
C PHE A 525 12.19 20.06 11.76
N ALA A 526 11.79 20.61 12.91
CA ALA A 526 11.83 22.05 13.17
C ALA A 526 13.23 22.57 13.57
N VAL A 527 14.08 21.73 14.17
CA VAL A 527 15.42 22.15 14.66
C VAL A 527 16.47 22.12 13.56
N ALA A 528 16.32 21.24 12.55
CA ALA A 528 17.30 21.11 11.46
C ALA A 528 17.33 22.34 10.52
N ASP A 529 16.24 23.09 10.42
CA ASP A 529 16.14 24.28 9.56
C ASP A 529 16.71 25.56 10.20
N ALA A 530 16.86 25.61 11.54
CA ALA A 530 17.28 26.84 12.22
C ALA A 530 18.79 27.13 12.14
N ALA A 531 19.64 26.12 11.87
CA ALA A 531 21.11 26.26 11.97
C ALA A 531 21.84 26.46 10.63
N VAL A 532 21.17 26.37 9.47
CA VAL A 532 21.83 26.35 8.13
C VAL A 532 21.33 27.46 7.18
N VAL A 533 20.79 28.56 7.71
CA VAL A 533 20.30 29.69 6.87
C VAL A 533 21.44 30.60 6.35
N GLU A 534 22.72 30.31 6.60
CA GLU A 534 23.82 31.24 6.26
C GLU A 534 24.47 31.10 4.87
N GLU A 535 23.98 30.21 4.00
CA GLU A 535 24.40 30.20 2.58
C GLU A 535 23.22 29.99 1.62
N VAL A 536 22.23 30.89 1.72
CA VAL A 536 21.10 30.92 0.79
C VAL A 536 21.54 31.62 -0.51
N ALA A 537 21.54 30.85 -1.60
CA ALA A 537 21.58 31.38 -2.97
C ALA A 537 20.57 32.54 -3.11
N PRO A 538 20.94 33.66 -3.76
CA PRO A 538 20.24 34.94 -3.65
C PRO A 538 18.72 34.76 -3.76
N ARG A 539 18.00 35.19 -2.72
CA ARG A 539 16.53 35.23 -2.72
C ARG A 539 16.08 35.99 -3.97
N LEU A 540 15.29 35.34 -4.80
CA LEU A 540 14.69 35.99 -5.95
C LEU A 540 13.70 37.04 -5.44
N GLY A 541 13.69 38.21 -6.07
CA GLY A 541 12.70 39.22 -5.74
C GLY A 541 11.29 38.73 -6.07
N VAL A 542 10.26 39.27 -5.41
CA VAL A 542 8.85 38.99 -5.73
C VAL A 542 8.55 39.19 -7.23
N ASP A 543 9.19 40.19 -7.85
CA ASP A 543 9.06 40.45 -9.28
C ASP A 543 9.69 39.35 -10.18
N GLU A 544 10.77 38.71 -9.72
CA GLU A 544 11.42 37.60 -10.43
C GLU A 544 10.62 36.30 -10.29
N LEU A 545 10.05 36.05 -9.09
CA LEU A 545 9.11 34.97 -8.84
C LEU A 545 7.86 35.07 -9.74
N VAL A 546 7.28 36.26 -9.84
CA VAL A 546 6.12 36.52 -10.71
C VAL A 546 6.49 36.35 -12.19
N THR A 547 7.68 36.78 -12.59
CA THR A 547 8.17 36.62 -13.97
C THR A 547 8.35 35.14 -14.32
N GLU A 548 8.88 34.32 -13.42
CA GLU A 548 8.98 32.88 -13.69
C GLU A 548 7.63 32.18 -13.65
N LEU A 549 6.71 32.57 -12.77
CA LEU A 549 5.32 32.07 -12.79
C LEU A 549 4.63 32.31 -14.14
N ALA A 550 4.82 33.51 -14.72
CA ALA A 550 4.30 33.83 -16.04
C ALA A 550 4.91 32.95 -17.14
N ARG A 551 6.22 32.69 -17.05
CA ARG A 551 6.95 31.82 -18.00
C ARG A 551 6.54 30.35 -17.90
N MET A 552 6.25 29.86 -16.70
CA MET A 552 5.70 28.52 -16.49
C MET A 552 4.31 28.39 -17.12
N HIS A 553 3.46 29.41 -16.95
CA HIS A 553 2.12 29.42 -17.52
C HIS A 553 2.13 29.38 -19.06
N GLU A 554 3.07 30.08 -19.71
CA GLU A 554 3.23 30.05 -21.18
C GLU A 554 3.70 28.70 -21.73
N ASN A 555 4.44 27.90 -20.94
CA ASN A 555 5.01 26.62 -21.37
C ASN A 555 4.19 25.39 -20.97
N ARG A 556 3.05 25.56 -20.31
CA ARG A 556 2.21 24.45 -19.84
C ARG A 556 1.33 23.86 -20.95
N GLU A 557 1.29 22.52 -21.01
CA GLU A 557 0.25 21.80 -21.74
C GLU A 557 -1.10 21.94 -21.01
N PRO A 558 -2.24 21.89 -21.73
CA PRO A 558 -3.55 22.05 -21.12
C PRO A 558 -3.84 20.96 -20.07
N PRO A 559 -4.50 21.31 -18.95
CA PRO A 559 -4.77 20.38 -17.86
C PRO A 559 -5.61 19.19 -18.35
N GLY A 560 -5.16 17.97 -18.03
CA GLY A 560 -5.87 16.71 -18.34
C GLY A 560 -5.12 15.70 -19.21
N MET A 561 -3.90 16.00 -19.68
CA MET A 561 -3.05 15.02 -20.38
C MET A 561 -2.01 14.41 -19.44
N GLY A 562 -2.47 13.62 -18.45
CA GLY A 562 -1.63 12.73 -17.66
C GLY A 562 -1.12 11.56 -18.52
N GLY A 563 -0.14 11.84 -19.38
CA GLY A 563 0.52 10.89 -20.27
C GLY A 563 1.99 11.27 -20.45
N ALA A 564 2.70 10.60 -21.38
CA ALA A 564 4.15 10.66 -21.64
C ALA A 564 4.82 12.05 -21.82
N GLY A 565 4.08 13.15 -21.64
CA GLY A 565 4.55 14.53 -21.61
C GLY A 565 4.60 15.18 -20.22
N TYR A 566 4.37 14.45 -19.12
CA TYR A 566 4.59 15.02 -17.77
C TYR A 566 6.06 15.43 -17.62
N LEU A 567 6.30 16.74 -17.69
CA LEU A 567 7.58 17.35 -17.37
C LEU A 567 7.69 17.44 -15.86
N ALA A 568 8.73 16.84 -15.29
CA ALA A 568 9.04 17.00 -13.88
C ALA A 568 9.18 18.51 -13.55
N PRO A 569 8.69 18.95 -12.38
CA PRO A 569 8.76 20.36 -12.01
C PRO A 569 10.22 20.82 -12.00
N SER A 570 10.47 21.91 -12.70
CA SER A 570 11.79 22.54 -12.78
C SER A 570 12.24 23.05 -11.41
N PRO A 571 13.55 23.22 -11.17
CA PRO A 571 14.04 23.82 -9.92
C PRO A 571 13.43 25.21 -9.63
N ALA A 572 13.07 25.96 -10.67
CA ALA A 572 12.38 27.24 -10.53
C ALA A 572 10.93 27.05 -10.07
N GLU A 573 10.18 26.08 -10.62
CA GLU A 573 8.83 25.72 -10.17
C GLU A 573 8.81 25.27 -8.71
N LEU A 574 9.76 24.42 -8.31
CA LEU A 574 9.88 23.96 -6.93
C LEU A 574 10.18 25.12 -5.97
N ARG A 575 11.04 26.06 -6.37
CA ARG A 575 11.37 27.23 -5.56
C ARG A 575 10.21 28.20 -5.43
N VAL A 576 9.43 28.38 -6.49
CA VAL A 576 8.22 29.20 -6.48
C VAL A 576 7.13 28.57 -5.62
N LEU A 577 6.99 27.24 -5.67
CA LEU A 577 6.10 26.50 -4.76
C LEU A 577 6.56 26.65 -3.30
N GLU A 578 7.86 26.52 -3.04
CA GLU A 578 8.44 26.66 -1.70
C GLU A 578 8.21 28.07 -1.14
N GLU A 579 8.58 29.12 -1.87
CA GLU A 579 8.53 30.51 -1.38
C GLU A 579 7.11 31.13 -1.36
N LEU A 580 6.22 30.76 -2.29
CA LEU A 580 4.86 31.38 -2.37
C LEU A 580 3.74 30.55 -1.73
N VAL A 581 3.94 29.25 -1.53
CA VAL A 581 2.91 28.36 -0.99
C VAL A 581 3.35 27.70 0.30
N VAL A 582 4.49 27.00 0.30
CA VAL A 582 4.91 26.19 1.46
C VAL A 582 5.35 27.06 2.63
N GLU A 583 6.25 28.01 2.43
CA GLU A 583 6.72 28.91 3.50
C GLU A 583 5.58 29.73 4.13
N PRO A 584 4.69 30.39 3.37
CA PRO A 584 3.56 31.11 3.95
C PRO A 584 2.57 30.21 4.69
N LEU A 585 2.37 28.97 4.21
CA LEU A 585 1.46 28.01 4.83
C LEU A 585 2.03 27.49 6.16
N LEU A 586 3.32 27.18 6.20
CA LEU A 586 4.03 26.82 7.43
C LEU A 586 4.00 27.97 8.44
N ALA A 587 4.31 29.20 7.99
CA ALA A 587 4.26 30.38 8.85
C ALA A 587 2.84 30.65 9.41
N TRP A 588 1.78 30.40 8.62
CA TRP A 588 0.40 30.47 9.10
C TRP A 588 0.10 29.35 10.12
N ALA A 589 0.54 28.12 9.86
CA ALA A 589 0.32 26.98 10.75
C ALA A 589 1.03 27.15 12.10
N GLU A 590 2.20 27.78 12.11
CA GLU A 590 2.95 28.14 13.33
C GLU A 590 2.39 29.39 14.03
N SER A 591 1.52 30.15 13.36
CA SER A 591 0.94 31.36 13.93
C SER A 591 -0.11 31.02 15.00
N PRO A 592 -0.31 31.89 16.01
CA PRO A 592 -1.40 31.74 16.97
C PRO A 592 -2.81 31.86 16.33
N ARG A 593 -2.90 32.13 15.02
CA ARG A 593 -4.15 32.19 14.25
C ARG A 593 -4.39 30.95 13.38
N HIS A 594 -3.67 29.85 13.59
CA HIS A 594 -3.88 28.59 12.86
C HIS A 594 -5.31 28.03 12.98
N ALA A 595 -6.11 28.51 13.94
CA ALA A 595 -7.54 28.19 14.06
C ALA A 595 -8.44 28.95 13.06
N GLU A 596 -7.93 29.99 12.40
CA GLU A 596 -8.59 30.75 11.33
C GLU A 596 -8.11 30.24 9.97
N ALA A 597 -8.95 30.22 8.93
CA ALA A 597 -8.55 29.75 7.60
C ALA A 597 -7.25 30.41 7.08
N PRO A 598 -6.39 29.68 6.33
CA PRO A 598 -5.15 30.22 5.79
C PRO A 598 -5.41 31.45 4.91
N PRO A 599 -4.46 32.40 4.84
CA PRO A 599 -4.59 33.57 3.99
C PRO A 599 -4.98 33.18 2.56
N PRO A 600 -6.00 33.84 1.95
CA PRO A 600 -6.54 33.43 0.64
C PRO A 600 -5.48 33.49 -0.47
N GLU A 601 -4.45 34.30 -0.30
CA GLU A 601 -3.30 34.43 -1.21
C GLU A 601 -2.58 33.09 -1.42
N ILE A 602 -2.46 32.25 -0.37
CA ILE A 602 -1.82 30.94 -0.46
C ILE A 602 -2.63 30.01 -1.37
N GLY A 603 -3.97 30.04 -1.24
CA GLY A 603 -4.87 29.28 -2.11
C GLY A 603 -4.81 29.76 -3.57
N VAL A 604 -4.66 31.06 -3.80
CA VAL A 604 -4.48 31.63 -5.15
C VAL A 604 -3.17 31.13 -5.76
N TRP A 605 -2.05 31.20 -5.04
CA TRP A 605 -0.75 30.71 -5.54
C TRP A 605 -0.73 29.20 -5.77
N ALA A 606 -1.29 28.41 -4.85
CA ALA A 606 -1.43 26.97 -5.03
C ALA A 606 -2.24 26.66 -6.29
N SER A 607 -3.39 27.33 -6.48
CA SER A 607 -4.23 27.14 -7.67
C SER A 607 -3.53 27.52 -8.98
N LEU A 608 -2.71 28.58 -8.99
CA LEU A 608 -1.92 28.97 -10.17
C LEU A 608 -0.86 27.92 -10.53
N LEU A 609 -0.38 27.16 -9.54
CA LEU A 609 0.57 26.08 -9.74
C LEU A 609 -0.10 24.73 -10.01
N ASP A 610 -1.44 24.68 -10.14
CA ASP A 610 -2.27 23.47 -10.22
C ASP A 610 -2.20 22.56 -8.97
N TYR A 611 -1.93 23.15 -7.80
CA TYR A 611 -2.01 22.47 -6.50
C TYR A 611 -3.33 22.81 -5.81
N GLU A 612 -3.96 21.79 -5.22
CA GLU A 612 -5.14 21.95 -4.38
C GLU A 612 -4.73 21.81 -2.91
N LEU A 613 -5.03 22.84 -2.11
CA LEU A 613 -4.89 22.78 -0.66
C LEU A 613 -6.12 22.08 -0.09
N VAL A 614 -5.94 20.87 0.42
CA VAL A 614 -7.00 20.07 1.04
C VAL A 614 -6.85 20.12 2.56
N GLU A 615 -7.89 20.60 3.25
CA GLU A 615 -7.97 20.53 4.70
C GLU A 615 -8.29 19.10 5.14
N LEU A 616 -7.37 18.44 5.84
CA LEU A 616 -7.51 17.04 6.28
C LEU A 616 -8.37 16.87 7.56
N GLY A 617 -9.11 17.91 7.95
CA GLY A 617 -9.91 17.94 9.18
C GLY A 617 -9.11 18.27 10.44
N ARG A 618 -9.80 18.54 11.55
CA ARG A 618 -9.17 18.84 12.85
C ARG A 618 -8.59 17.56 13.44
N CYS A 619 -7.27 17.48 13.53
CA CYS A 619 -6.56 16.48 14.34
C CYS A 619 -6.70 16.85 15.84
N GLY A 620 -7.90 16.69 16.40
CA GLY A 620 -8.18 16.92 17.81
C GLY A 620 -8.98 15.75 18.36
N VAL A 621 -8.50 15.17 19.45
CA VAL A 621 -9.23 14.20 20.26
C VAL A 621 -10.59 14.82 20.59
N ASP A 622 -11.67 14.18 20.12
CA ASP A 622 -13.01 14.51 20.58
C ASP A 622 -13.02 14.34 22.10
N ASP A 623 -13.09 15.46 22.82
CA ASP A 623 -13.46 15.50 24.23
C ASP A 623 -14.85 14.84 24.35
N ALA A 624 -14.83 13.55 24.63
CA ALA A 624 -15.97 12.83 25.14
C ALA A 624 -16.41 13.56 26.42
N LYS A 625 -17.55 14.24 26.32
CA LYS A 625 -18.48 14.57 27.40
C LYS A 625 -18.01 14.08 28.77
N VAL A 626 -17.37 14.97 29.51
CA VAL A 626 -17.37 14.94 30.97
C VAL A 626 -18.63 15.68 31.40
N ASP A 627 -19.72 14.93 31.57
CA ASP A 627 -20.83 15.35 32.41
C ASP A 627 -20.38 15.17 33.89
N ASP A 628 -20.04 16.28 34.54
CA ASP A 628 -20.42 16.62 35.93
C ASP A 628 -20.33 18.15 36.14
#